data_AF-A0A9W3P0P8-F1
#
_entry.id   AF-A0A9W3P0P8-F1
#
_cell.length_a   1.000
_cell.length_b   1.000
_cell.length_c   1.000
_cell.angle_alpha   90.00
_cell.angle_beta   90.00
_cell.angle_gamma   90.00
#
_symmetry.space_group_name_H-M   'P 1'
#
loop_
_entity.id
_entity.type
_entity.pdbx_description
1 polymer ?
#
loop_
_entity_poly.entity_id
_entity_poly.type
_entity_poly.pdbx_seq_one_letter_code
_entity_poly.pdbx_strand_id
1 'polypeptide(L)' 'MEKWSEERIEAYKHYVKTDMQALEGYENQIKSLQRKLQDLEKQKERKMSQVEKQIFQLYNQGLEMKYGVWVEVNKQ' A
#
# COMPACT_ATOMS: atom_id res chain seq x y z
N MET A 1 15.16 -14.57 45.37
CA MET A 1 13.98 -14.54 44.49
C MET A 1 13.12 -15.73 44.82
N GLU A 2 11.84 -15.51 45.07
CA GLU A 2 10.88 -16.59 45.30
C GLU A 2 10.63 -17.32 43.97
N LYS A 3 10.68 -18.66 43.99
CA LYS A 3 10.41 -19.47 42.80
C LYS A 3 8.91 -19.47 42.52
N TRP A 4 8.53 -19.36 41.25
CA TRP A 4 7.14 -19.49 40.84
C TRP A 4 6.65 -20.93 41.00
N SER A 5 5.34 -21.09 41.19
CA SER A 5 4.68 -22.40 41.13
C SER A 5 4.79 -23.00 39.73
N GLU A 6 4.76 -24.33 39.65
CA GLU A 6 4.79 -25.06 38.38
C GLU A 6 3.59 -24.69 37.49
N GLU A 7 2.40 -24.55 38.07
CA GLU A 7 1.20 -24.11 37.36
C GLU A 7 1.38 -22.74 36.68
N ARG A 8 2.02 -21.80 37.40
CA ARG A 8 2.32 -20.48 36.83
C ARG A 8 3.32 -20.61 35.70
N ILE A 9 4.37 -21.42 35.86
CA ILE A 9 5.37 -21.63 34.81
C ILE A 9 4.72 -22.21 33.55
N GLU A 10 3.85 -23.21 33.68
CA GLU A 10 3.15 -23.82 32.55
C GLU A 10 2.19 -22.84 31.85
N ALA A 11 1.47 -22.02 32.61
CA ALA A 11 0.62 -20.97 32.02
C ALA A 11 1.45 -19.99 31.17
N TYR A 12 2.59 -19.53 31.67
CA TYR A 12 3.46 -18.63 30.91
C TYR A 12 4.09 -19.30 29.68
N LYS A 13 4.45 -20.59 29.74
CA LYS A 13 4.89 -21.32 28.55
C LYS A 13 3.80 -21.34 27.48
N HIS A 14 2.55 -21.56 27.88
CA HIS A 14 1.41 -21.51 26.96
C HIS A 14 1.24 -20.11 26.36
N TYR A 15 1.27 -19.05 27.17
CA TYR A 15 1.18 -17.67 26.69
C TYR A 15 2.28 -17.34 25.69
N VAL A 16 3.54 -17.65 26.01
CA VAL A 16 4.67 -17.42 25.09
C VAL A 16 4.45 -18.15 23.77
N LYS A 17 3.97 -19.40 23.80
CA LYS A 17 3.68 -20.15 22.58
C LYS A 17 2.60 -19.47 21.73
N THR A 18 1.51 -19.02 22.36
CA THR A 18 0.41 -18.32 21.66
C THR A 18 0.89 -17.00 21.09
N ASP A 19 1.68 -16.22 21.84
CA ASP A 19 2.20 -14.93 21.39
C ASP A 19 3.17 -15.10 20.23
N MET A 20 4.02 -16.14 20.24
CA MET A 20 4.89 -16.47 19.11
C MET A 20 4.10 -16.77 17.83
N GLN A 21 2.99 -17.51 17.93
CA GLN A 21 2.11 -17.78 16.79
C GLN A 21 1.43 -16.50 16.28
N ALA A 22 1.01 -15.63 17.19
CA ALA A 22 0.43 -14.34 16.82
C ALA A 22 1.44 -13.44 16.10
N LEU A 23 2.69 -13.39 16.57
CA LEU A 23 3.77 -12.64 15.94
C LEU A 23 4.04 -13.13 14.51
N GLU A 24 4.10 -14.43 14.28
CA GLU A 24 4.24 -15.01 12.93
C GLU A 24 3.05 -14.60 12.03
N GLY A 25 1.84 -14.60 12.58
CA GLY A 25 0.64 -14.12 11.90
C GLY A 25 0.77 -12.65 11.46
N TYR A 26 1.22 -11.77 12.35
CA TYR A 26 1.44 -10.37 12.05
C TYR A 26 2.53 -10.15 10.99
N GLU A 27 3.65 -10.86 11.08
CA GLU A 27 4.72 -10.78 10.08
C GLU A 27 4.23 -11.16 8.68
N ASN A 28 3.41 -12.22 8.57
CA ASN A 28 2.82 -12.64 7.31
C ASN A 28 1.84 -11.61 6.75
N GLN A 29 1.03 -10.99 7.61
CA GLN A 29 0.13 -9.91 7.21
C GLN A 29 0.90 -8.68 6.71
N ILE A 30 1.96 -8.28 7.41
CA ILE A 30 2.83 -7.17 7.01
C ILE A 30 3.43 -7.43 5.62
N LYS A 31 4.00 -8.62 5.40
CA LYS A 31 4.56 -9.01 4.09
C LYS A 31 3.51 -8.98 2.98
N SER A 32 2.28 -9.41 3.25
CA SER A 32 1.17 -9.35 2.29
C SER A 32 0.79 -7.91 1.93
N LEU A 33 0.66 -7.03 2.94
CA LEU A 33 0.32 -5.63 2.73
C LEU A 33 1.41 -4.87 1.97
N GLN A 34 2.69 -5.14 2.25
CA GLN A 34 3.81 -4.56 1.50
C GLN A 34 3.74 -4.91 0.01
N ARG A 35 3.43 -6.17 -0.34
CA ARG A 35 3.26 -6.58 -1.74
C ARG A 35 2.08 -5.87 -2.41
N LYS A 36 0.96 -5.72 -1.70
CA LYS A 36 -0.21 -4.97 -2.20
C LYS A 36 0.12 -3.50 -2.44
N LEU A 37 0.86 -2.87 -1.53
CA LEU A 37 1.30 -1.49 -1.68
C LEU A 37 2.17 -1.32 -2.93
N GLN A 38 3.18 -2.18 -3.11
CA GLN A 38 4.04 -2.15 -4.29
C GLN A 38 3.27 -2.33 -5.61
N ASP A 39 2.23 -3.17 -5.62
CA ASP A 39 1.40 -3.34 -6.81
C ASP A 39 0.56 -2.08 -7.09
N LEU A 40 -0.03 -1.47 -6.06
CA LEU A 40 -0.77 -0.21 -6.20
C LEU A 40 0.12 0.94 -6.67
N GLU A 41 1.36 1.02 -6.20
CA GLU A 41 2.35 2.01 -6.67
C GLU A 41 2.64 1.84 -8.18
N LYS A 42 2.87 0.60 -8.63
CA LYS A 42 3.06 0.30 -10.06
C LYS A 42 1.82 0.64 -10.89
N GLN A 43 0.62 0.35 -10.38
CA GLN A 43 -0.63 0.69 -11.07
C GLN A 43 -0.81 2.21 -11.18
N LYS A 44 -0.49 2.95 -10.11
CA LYS A 44 -0.50 4.42 -10.09
C LYS A 44 0.44 4.99 -11.16
N GLU A 45 1.69 4.54 -11.21
CA GLU A 45 2.68 5.01 -12.20
C GLU A 45 2.21 4.75 -13.64
N ARG A 46 1.70 3.54 -13.91
CA ARG A 46 1.14 3.19 -15.22
C ARG A 46 -0.02 4.11 -15.60
N LYS A 47 -0.91 4.39 -14.65
CA LYS A 47 -2.08 5.25 -14.90
C LYS A 47 -1.66 6.69 -15.11
N MET A 48 -0.69 7.21 -14.35
CA MET A 48 -0.11 8.54 -14.56
C MET A 48 0.46 8.67 -15.97
N SER A 49 1.31 7.72 -16.41
CA SER A 49 1.87 7.74 -17.76
C SER A 49 0.78 7.68 -18.85
N GLN A 50 -0.29 6.92 -18.63
CA GLN A 50 -1.42 6.88 -19.56
C GLN A 50 -2.14 8.24 -19.62
N VAL A 51 -2.39 8.86 -18.46
CA VAL A 51 -3.06 10.17 -18.37
C VAL A 51 -2.21 11.25 -19.02
N GLU A 52 -0.90 11.28 -18.79
CA GLU A 52 0.03 12.21 -19.44
C GLU A 52 0.01 12.07 -20.97
N LYS A 53 0.03 10.85 -21.48
CA LYS A 53 -0.10 10.59 -22.93
C LYS A 53 -1.43 11.11 -23.48
N GLN A 54 -2.52 10.90 -22.76
CA GLN A 54 -3.85 11.39 -23.16
C GLN A 54 -3.93 12.92 -23.14
N ILE A 55 -3.39 13.56 -22.10
CA ILE A 55 -3.28 15.03 -22.01
C ILE A 55 -2.49 15.57 -23.20
N PHE A 56 -1.34 14.96 -23.52
CA PHE A 56 -0.52 15.36 -24.66
C PHE A 56 -1.27 15.20 -25.99
N GLN A 57 -2.00 14.10 -26.18
CA GLN A 57 -2.84 13.90 -27.37
C GLN A 57 -3.93 14.97 -27.49
N LEU A 58 -4.60 15.32 -26.39
CA LEU A 58 -5.63 16.36 -26.36
C LEU A 58 -5.04 17.75 -26.63
N TYR A 59 -3.88 18.04 -26.07
CA TYR A 59 -3.12 19.25 -26.40
C TYR A 59 -2.80 19.31 -27.89
N ASN A 60 -2.45 18.19 -28.52
CA ASN A 60 -2.24 18.11 -29.97
C ASN A 60 -3.52 18.37 -30.78
N GLN A 61 -4.71 18.16 -30.20
CA GLN A 61 -6.00 18.54 -30.78
C GLN A 61 -6.45 19.97 -30.46
N GLY A 62 -5.64 20.76 -29.71
CA GLY A 62 -6.01 22.12 -29.34
C GLY A 62 -6.78 22.23 -28.03
N LEU A 63 -6.72 21.22 -27.16
CA LEU A 63 -7.37 21.23 -25.85
C LEU A 63 -6.33 21.22 -24.71
N GLU A 64 -6.42 22.16 -23.79
CA GLU A 64 -5.58 22.23 -22.59
C GLU A 64 -6.44 22.06 -21.32
N MET A 65 -5.94 21.35 -20.31
CA MET A 65 -6.63 21.23 -19.02
C MET A 65 -6.22 22.39 -18.09
N LYS A 66 -7.17 23.24 -17.69
CA LYS A 66 -6.97 24.32 -16.70
C LYS A 66 -7.96 24.17 -15.57
N TYR A 67 -7.48 24.14 -14.32
CA TYR A 67 -8.34 24.04 -13.12
C TYR A 67 -9.39 22.92 -13.17
N GLY A 68 -9.09 21.80 -13.83
CA GLY A 68 -10.00 20.66 -13.97
C GLY A 68 -11.02 20.76 -15.10
N VAL A 69 -10.94 21.78 -15.96
CA VAL A 69 -11.76 21.89 -17.17
C VAL A 69 -10.91 21.94 -18.45
N TRP A 70 -11.42 21.39 -19.54
CA TRP A 70 -10.79 21.48 -20.86
C TRP A 70 -11.12 22.83 -21.50
N VAL A 71 -10.11 23.52 -21.99
CA VAL A 71 -10.23 24.79 -22.72
C VAL A 71 -9.58 24.66 -24.10
N GLU A 72 -10.19 25.28 -25.11
CA GLU A 72 -9.59 25.37 -26.43
C GLU A 72 -8.39 26.32 -26.40
N VAL A 73 -7.28 25.91 -27.00
CA VAL A 73 -6.10 26.74 -27.22
C VAL A 73 -6.00 27.08 -28.70
N ASN A 74 -5.98 28.37 -29.01
CA ASN A 74 -5.69 28.86 -30.36
C ASN A 74 -4.24 28.52 -30.70
N LYS A 75 -4.05 27.46 -31.48
CA LYS A 75 -2.78 27.17 -32.12
C LYS A 75 -2.61 28.15 -33.28
N GLN A 76 -1.75 29.15 -33.09
CA GLN A 76 -1.24 29.98 -34.18
C GLN A 76 -0.42 29.13 -35.16
#